data_AF-A0A840W9D7-F1
#
_entry.id   AF-A0A840W9D7-F1
#
_cell.length_a   1.000
_cell.length_b   1.000
_cell.length_c   1.000
_cell.angle_alpha   90.00
_cell.angle_beta   90.00
_cell.angle_gamma   90.00
#
_symmetry.space_group_name_H-M   'P 1'
#
loop_
_entity.id
_entity.type
_entity.pdbx_description
1 polymer ?
#
loop_
_entity_poly.entity_id
_entity_poly.type
_entity_poly.pdbx_seq_one_letter_code
_entity_poly.pdbx_strand_id
1 'polypeptide(L)'
;MSAEAEGRSAAERFREEQHLGVQPLGDLVALIEQATGIDVAVLEADQDQHGLMMRDPQRDAVFIGVACTSRPMRQRSTLAHELGHVLFTDVTDNSAGAWSHRSHEEIRADAFARHLLIPIEGLREFLGERELLSQSVLSEVVQRFLVSPSIAAIALCQAGYIDAATKREWLALTTPQLATRFGWSDQYRALRDESARRRAPQRLLARAISAYAEGVLSVQAIATLRGITRQEAEAELREAGVVPSEQPVEWADLTELPDADVDLAALDAALEGPDHDAAAPEVTAGEDG
;
A
#
# COMPACT_ATOMS: atom_id res chain seq x y z
N MET A 1 12.96 27.61 8.06
CA MET A 1 13.56 27.32 6.73
C MET A 1 12.45 27.42 5.70
N SER A 2 12.73 27.38 4.40
CA SER A 2 11.64 27.19 3.41
C SER A 2 11.18 25.72 3.43
N ALA A 3 9.91 25.45 3.09
CA ALA A 3 9.39 24.09 2.94
C ALA A 3 10.27 23.22 2.02
N GLU A 4 10.78 23.81 0.93
CA GLU A 4 11.72 23.18 0.00
C GLU A 4 13.02 22.75 0.70
N ALA A 5 13.63 23.63 1.49
CA ALA A 5 14.88 23.33 2.21
C ALA A 5 14.67 22.29 3.32
N GLU A 6 13.51 22.32 3.99
CA GLU A 6 13.13 21.33 5.00
C GLU A 6 12.95 19.95 4.37
N GLY A 7 12.21 19.86 3.26
CA GLY A 7 12.00 18.60 2.54
C GLY A 7 13.31 18.01 2.02
N ARG A 8 14.16 18.85 1.43
CA ARG A 8 15.51 18.46 1.00
C ARG A 8 16.33 17.89 2.16
N SER A 9 16.44 18.64 3.26
CA SER A 9 17.27 18.24 4.40
C SER A 9 16.76 16.94 5.04
N ALA A 10 15.44 16.75 5.12
CA ALA A 10 14.85 15.52 5.62
C ALA A 10 15.14 14.32 4.70
N ALA A 11 15.09 14.50 3.38
CA ALA A 11 15.42 13.44 2.44
C ALA A 11 16.91 13.06 2.52
N GLU A 12 17.81 14.03 2.65
CA GLU A 12 19.25 13.81 2.83
C GLU A 12 19.52 13.02 4.12
N ARG A 13 18.92 13.44 5.25
CA ARG A 13 19.01 12.70 6.52
C ARG A 13 18.47 11.29 6.42
N PHE A 14 17.28 11.11 5.83
CA PHE A 14 16.70 9.78 5.66
C PHE A 14 17.64 8.86 4.85
N ARG A 15 18.25 9.38 3.77
CA ARG A 15 19.22 8.61 2.98
C ARG A 15 20.48 8.26 3.77
N GLU A 16 20.95 9.16 4.63
CA GLU A 16 22.11 8.94 5.49
C GLU A 16 21.84 7.87 6.57
N GLU A 17 20.74 8.03 7.31
CA GLU A 17 20.30 7.14 8.39
C GLU A 17 20.03 5.72 7.88
N GLN A 18 19.47 5.60 6.67
CA GLN A 18 19.18 4.32 6.03
C GLN A 18 20.32 3.80 5.14
N HIS A 19 21.49 4.47 5.16
CA HIS A 19 22.68 4.11 4.39
C HIS A 19 22.44 3.89 2.88
N LEU A 20 21.55 4.69 2.29
CA LEU A 20 21.13 4.58 0.89
C LEU A 20 22.14 5.23 -0.08
N GLY A 21 23.15 5.95 0.45
CA GLY A 21 24.12 6.70 -0.35
C GLY A 21 23.41 7.67 -1.29
N VAL A 22 23.90 7.79 -2.53
CA VAL A 22 23.30 8.67 -3.57
C VAL A 22 22.80 7.90 -4.80
N GLN A 23 22.79 6.58 -4.75
CA GLN A 23 22.37 5.71 -5.85
C GLN A 23 20.83 5.66 -5.99
N PRO A 24 20.31 5.30 -7.19
CA PRO A 24 18.88 5.09 -7.39
C PRO A 24 18.29 4.08 -6.41
N LEU A 25 17.05 4.34 -5.98
CA LEU A 25 16.31 3.44 -5.10
C LEU A 25 15.59 2.37 -5.92
N GLY A 26 15.72 1.11 -5.52
CA GLY A 26 15.05 -0.04 -6.16
C GLY A 26 13.57 -0.12 -5.78
N ASP A 27 13.18 -1.22 -5.15
CA ASP A 27 11.83 -1.43 -4.62
C ASP A 27 11.55 -0.50 -3.44
N LEU A 28 10.85 0.59 -3.71
CA LEU A 28 10.55 1.61 -2.72
C LEU A 28 9.57 1.12 -1.65
N VAL A 29 8.68 0.19 -1.98
CA VAL A 29 7.75 -0.41 -1.02
C VAL A 29 8.55 -1.20 0.02
N ALA A 30 9.40 -2.12 -0.43
CA ALA A 30 10.24 -2.90 0.48
C ALA A 30 11.18 -2.00 1.31
N LEU A 31 11.77 -0.97 0.68
CA LEU A 31 12.64 -0.03 1.37
C LEU A 31 11.92 0.68 2.50
N ILE A 32 10.70 1.21 2.26
CA ILE A 32 9.91 1.88 3.29
C ILE A 32 9.61 0.91 4.43
N GLU A 33 9.07 -0.28 4.13
CA GLU A 33 8.71 -1.27 5.15
C GLU A 33 9.91 -1.69 6.02
N GLN A 34 11.10 -1.83 5.43
CA GLN A 34 12.32 -2.23 6.14
C GLN A 34 12.93 -1.08 6.95
N ALA A 35 12.93 0.13 6.41
CA ALA A 35 13.54 1.31 7.03
C ALA A 35 12.72 1.84 8.21
N THR A 36 11.39 1.81 8.11
CA THR A 36 10.50 2.46 9.08
C THR A 36 9.60 1.49 9.83
N GLY A 37 9.43 0.26 9.34
CA GLY A 37 8.45 -0.69 9.88
C GLY A 37 7.00 -0.36 9.54
N ILE A 38 6.75 0.70 8.75
CA ILE A 38 5.42 1.09 8.27
C ILE A 38 4.95 0.09 7.23
N ASP A 39 3.72 -0.42 7.39
CA ASP A 39 3.11 -1.32 6.42
C ASP A 39 2.69 -0.54 5.15
N VAL A 40 3.09 -1.03 3.98
CA VAL A 40 2.81 -0.36 2.70
C VAL A 40 1.98 -1.27 1.79
N ALA A 41 0.86 -0.74 1.30
CA ALA A 41 -0.05 -1.47 0.42
C ALA A 41 -0.22 -0.77 -0.94
N VAL A 42 -0.23 -1.57 -2.02
CA VAL A 42 -0.69 -1.14 -3.34
C VAL A 42 -2.08 -1.74 -3.58
N LEU A 43 -3.07 -0.87 -3.74
CA LEU A 43 -4.49 -1.23 -3.73
C LEU A 43 -5.20 -0.78 -5.00
N GLU A 44 -6.25 -1.51 -5.38
CA GLU A 44 -7.19 -1.00 -6.37
C GLU A 44 -8.02 0.11 -5.71
N ALA A 45 -7.94 1.31 -6.27
CA ALA A 45 -8.67 2.49 -5.82
C ALA A 45 -9.09 3.32 -7.04
N ASP A 46 -10.12 4.15 -6.87
CA ASP A 46 -10.56 5.07 -7.91
C ASP A 46 -9.44 6.06 -8.27
N GLN A 47 -9.35 6.43 -9.55
CA GLN A 47 -8.17 7.12 -10.11
C GLN A 47 -7.85 8.47 -9.47
N ASP A 48 -8.79 9.07 -8.75
CA ASP A 48 -8.67 10.38 -8.10
C ASP A 48 -7.99 10.30 -6.71
N GLN A 49 -7.81 9.11 -6.14
CA GLN A 49 -7.04 8.90 -4.91
C GLN A 49 -5.66 8.37 -5.28
N HIS A 50 -4.63 9.20 -5.06
CA HIS A 50 -3.29 8.90 -5.56
C HIS A 50 -2.41 8.21 -4.51
N GLY A 51 -2.59 8.57 -3.26
CA GLY A 51 -1.96 8.00 -2.07
C GLY A 51 -2.84 8.32 -0.86
N LEU A 52 -2.75 7.49 0.16
CA LEU A 52 -3.42 7.67 1.44
C LEU A 52 -2.47 7.22 2.55
N MET A 53 -2.19 8.12 3.48
CA MET A 53 -1.65 7.77 4.78
C MET A 53 -2.79 7.58 5.78
N MET A 54 -2.77 6.47 6.52
CA MET A 54 -3.75 6.17 7.55
C MET A 54 -3.05 5.80 8.85
N ARG A 55 -3.47 6.40 9.96
CA ARG A 55 -3.05 6.02 11.31
C ARG A 55 -4.21 5.33 12.02
N ASP A 56 -3.95 4.15 12.56
CA ASP A 56 -4.86 3.47 13.50
C ASP A 56 -4.51 3.92 14.93
N PRO A 57 -5.31 4.81 15.54
CA PRO A 57 -5.04 5.35 16.87
C PRO A 57 -5.18 4.30 17.99
N GLN A 58 -5.89 3.20 17.75
CA GLN A 58 -6.05 2.14 18.76
C GLN A 58 -4.83 1.22 18.82
N ARG A 59 -4.15 1.04 17.69
CA ARG A 59 -2.99 0.14 17.56
C ARG A 59 -1.66 0.87 17.42
N ASP A 60 -1.70 2.20 17.42
CA ASP A 60 -0.60 3.10 17.10
C ASP A 60 0.17 2.68 15.83
N ALA A 61 -0.58 2.25 14.82
CA ALA A 61 -0.04 1.72 13.57
C ALA A 61 -0.23 2.74 12.44
N VAL A 62 0.82 2.98 11.67
CA VAL A 62 0.78 3.83 10.47
C VAL A 62 0.83 2.93 9.23
N PHE A 63 0.01 3.26 8.24
CA PHE A 63 -0.09 2.58 6.96
C PHE A 63 0.06 3.58 5.83
N ILE A 64 0.78 3.18 4.78
CA ILE A 64 0.82 3.91 3.51
C ILE A 64 0.11 3.06 2.46
N GLY A 65 -0.98 3.58 1.91
CA GLY A 65 -1.69 3.01 0.77
C GLY A 65 -1.41 3.84 -0.49
N VAL A 66 -1.12 3.18 -1.60
CA VAL A 66 -1.08 3.83 -2.92
C VAL A 66 -1.91 3.05 -3.94
N ALA A 67 -2.47 3.77 -4.90
CA ALA A 67 -3.30 3.14 -5.93
C ALA A 67 -2.45 2.36 -6.95
N CYS A 68 -2.98 1.23 -7.42
CA CYS A 68 -2.54 0.60 -8.66
C CYS A 68 -2.59 1.62 -9.80
N THR A 69 -1.58 1.64 -10.67
CA THR A 69 -1.54 2.61 -11.77
C THR A 69 -0.72 2.14 -12.95
N SER A 70 -1.03 2.65 -14.14
CA SER A 70 -0.23 2.51 -15.35
C SER A 70 0.88 3.57 -15.48
N ARG A 71 1.09 4.38 -14.42
CA ARG A 71 2.09 5.46 -14.36
C ARG A 71 3.12 5.16 -13.26
N PRO A 72 4.08 4.26 -13.49
CA PRO A 72 4.99 3.77 -12.43
C PRO A 72 5.81 4.88 -11.77
N MET A 73 6.32 5.85 -12.55
CA MET A 73 7.09 6.97 -12.00
C MET A 73 6.26 7.85 -11.06
N ARG A 74 4.95 7.93 -11.32
CA ARG A 74 4.01 8.68 -10.48
C ARG A 74 3.75 7.95 -9.18
N GLN A 75 3.54 6.63 -9.23
CA GLN A 75 3.38 5.82 -8.03
C GLN A 75 4.59 5.93 -7.11
N ARG A 76 5.80 5.88 -7.68
CA ARG A 76 7.06 6.06 -6.93
C ARG A 76 7.14 7.43 -6.25
N SER A 77 6.82 8.51 -6.97
CA SER A 77 6.78 9.84 -6.35
C SER A 77 5.69 9.96 -5.28
N THR A 78 4.54 9.32 -5.45
CA THR A 78 3.48 9.33 -4.45
C THR A 78 3.90 8.56 -3.20
N LEU A 79 4.47 7.35 -3.34
CA LEU A 79 5.02 6.60 -2.20
C LEU A 79 6.05 7.43 -1.41
N ALA A 80 6.98 8.09 -2.11
CA ALA A 80 7.97 8.95 -1.47
C ALA A 80 7.34 10.19 -0.82
N HIS A 81 6.27 10.74 -1.40
CA HIS A 81 5.53 11.88 -0.86
C HIS A 81 4.78 11.49 0.42
N GLU A 82 4.06 10.36 0.43
CA GLU A 82 3.38 9.83 1.62
C GLU A 82 4.38 9.52 2.75
N LEU A 83 5.55 8.93 2.42
CA LEU A 83 6.62 8.74 3.39
C LEU A 83 7.05 10.08 4.01
N GLY A 84 7.20 11.12 3.18
CA GLY A 84 7.50 12.47 3.64
C GLY A 84 6.48 12.95 4.67
N HIS A 85 5.18 12.80 4.38
CA HIS A 85 4.13 13.14 5.34
C HIS A 85 4.29 12.39 6.66
N VAL A 86 4.49 11.07 6.65
CA VAL A 86 4.65 10.30 7.89
C VAL A 86 5.83 10.81 8.72
N LEU A 87 7.01 10.93 8.10
CA LEU A 87 8.22 11.37 8.81
C LEU A 87 8.08 12.77 9.39
N PHE A 88 7.31 13.65 8.74
CA PHE A 88 7.04 14.97 9.30
C PHE A 88 5.95 14.97 10.36
N THR A 89 4.92 14.13 10.25
CA THR A 89 3.89 13.99 11.29
C THR A 89 4.50 13.54 12.61
N ASP A 90 5.43 12.57 12.58
CA ASP A 90 6.17 12.13 13.77
C ASP A 90 6.99 13.27 14.42
N VAL A 91 7.40 14.27 13.62
CA VAL A 91 8.14 15.44 14.09
C VAL A 91 7.21 16.58 14.55
N THR A 92 5.98 16.67 14.01
CA THR A 92 5.06 17.79 14.21
C THR A 92 3.93 17.55 15.20
N ASP A 93 4.03 16.57 16.10
CA ASP A 93 3.07 16.37 17.21
C ASP A 93 3.01 17.56 18.21
N ASN A 94 3.47 18.76 17.80
CA ASN A 94 3.41 19.99 18.59
C ASN A 94 3.28 21.32 17.79
N SER A 95 2.67 21.37 16.59
CA SER A 95 2.14 22.66 16.06
C SER A 95 1.28 22.54 14.80
N ALA A 96 -0.02 22.79 14.91
CA ALA A 96 -0.89 23.08 13.76
C ALA A 96 -0.80 24.56 13.38
N GLY A 97 -0.52 24.87 12.10
CA GLY A 97 -0.36 26.23 11.59
C GLY A 97 -1.05 26.47 10.25
N ALA A 98 -1.58 27.68 10.09
CA ALA A 98 -2.56 28.13 9.08
C ALA A 98 -2.26 27.83 7.60
N TRP A 99 -3.34 27.58 6.85
CA TRP A 99 -3.37 27.23 5.43
C TRP A 99 -3.25 28.45 4.49
N SER A 100 -2.37 28.36 3.49
CA SER A 100 -2.34 29.21 2.28
C SER A 100 -2.00 28.36 1.04
N HIS A 101 -1.99 28.95 -0.17
CA HIS A 101 -1.68 28.31 -1.47
C HIS A 101 -0.64 27.19 -1.37
N ARG A 102 -1.01 25.95 -1.77
CA ARG A 102 -0.37 24.65 -1.43
C ARG A 102 0.28 24.68 -0.05
N SER A 103 -0.32 24.01 0.94
CA SER A 103 0.15 24.05 2.32
C SER A 103 1.65 23.81 2.41
N HIS A 104 2.31 24.44 3.39
CA HIS A 104 3.75 24.27 3.62
C HIS A 104 4.14 22.78 3.70
N GLU A 105 3.26 21.98 4.30
CA GLU A 105 3.37 20.52 4.40
C GLU A 105 3.46 19.82 3.03
N GLU A 106 2.58 20.17 2.09
CA GLU A 106 2.57 19.61 0.73
C GLU A 106 3.84 19.95 -0.05
N ILE A 107 4.27 21.21 0.01
CA ILE A 107 5.51 21.65 -0.65
C ILE A 107 6.70 20.90 -0.05
N ARG A 108 6.70 20.72 1.27
CA ARG A 108 7.76 20.01 1.99
C ARG A 108 7.78 18.52 1.63
N ALA A 109 6.63 17.86 1.53
CA ALA A 109 6.51 16.46 1.09
C ALA A 109 6.95 16.26 -0.37
N ASP A 110 6.55 17.17 -1.28
CA ASP A 110 7.02 17.16 -2.67
C ASP A 110 8.54 17.33 -2.78
N ALA A 111 9.11 18.24 -1.98
CA ALA A 111 10.55 18.45 -1.93
C ALA A 111 11.27 17.22 -1.38
N PHE A 112 10.76 16.62 -0.30
CA PHE A 112 11.26 15.37 0.26
C PHE A 112 11.26 14.25 -0.80
N ALA A 113 10.13 14.02 -1.47
CA ALA A 113 9.98 12.97 -2.47
C ALA A 113 11.00 13.12 -3.62
N ARG A 114 11.17 14.34 -4.13
CA ARG A 114 12.14 14.62 -5.21
C ARG A 114 13.57 14.37 -4.76
N HIS A 115 13.98 14.91 -3.60
CA HIS A 115 15.35 14.76 -3.13
C HIS A 115 15.67 13.34 -2.64
N LEU A 116 14.67 12.59 -2.18
CA LEU A 116 14.82 11.17 -1.84
C LEU A 116 15.07 10.34 -3.10
N LEU A 117 14.27 10.54 -4.15
CA LEU A 117 14.33 9.74 -5.38
C LEU A 117 15.51 10.10 -6.28
N ILE A 118 15.86 11.38 -6.37
CA ILE A 118 16.96 11.89 -7.19
C ILE A 118 17.78 12.93 -6.41
N PRO A 119 18.73 12.48 -5.55
CA PRO A 119 19.60 13.40 -4.83
C PRO A 119 20.49 14.19 -5.80
N ILE A 120 20.75 15.46 -5.50
CA ILE A 120 21.53 16.35 -6.38
C ILE A 120 22.96 15.83 -6.55
N GLU A 121 23.52 15.28 -5.48
CA GLU A 121 24.84 14.68 -5.43
C GLU A 121 24.91 13.45 -6.35
N GLY A 122 23.91 12.56 -6.28
CA GLY A 122 23.84 11.38 -7.15
C GLY A 122 23.64 11.74 -8.62
N LEU A 123 22.88 12.80 -8.89
CA LEU A 123 22.73 13.34 -10.23
C LEU A 123 24.06 13.90 -10.77
N ARG A 124 24.83 14.60 -9.94
CA ARG A 124 26.17 15.09 -10.30
C ARG A 124 27.16 13.97 -10.53
N GLU A 125 27.18 12.94 -9.69
CA GLU A 125 28.00 11.75 -9.90
C GLU A 125 27.68 11.05 -11.22
N PHE A 126 26.39 10.95 -11.56
CA PHE A 126 25.96 10.31 -12.79
C PHE A 126 26.33 11.09 -14.05
N LEU A 127 26.19 12.42 -14.02
CA LEU A 127 26.39 13.27 -15.20
C LEU A 127 27.82 13.79 -15.36
N GLY A 128 28.57 13.93 -14.27
CA GLY A 128 29.89 14.57 -14.29
C GLY A 128 29.83 16.01 -14.82
N GLU A 129 30.81 16.39 -15.63
CA GLU A 129 31.00 17.75 -16.17
C GLU A 129 30.31 18.00 -17.52
N ARG A 130 29.22 17.29 -17.84
CA ARG A 130 28.49 17.51 -19.11
C ARG A 130 27.90 18.94 -19.16
N GLU A 131 28.26 19.70 -20.20
CA GLU A 131 27.84 21.11 -20.34
C GLU A 131 26.50 21.31 -21.06
N LEU A 132 26.17 20.47 -22.05
CA LEU A 132 24.94 20.60 -22.84
C LEU A 132 24.12 19.31 -22.76
N LEU A 133 22.96 19.39 -22.11
CA LEU A 133 22.08 18.25 -21.97
C LEU A 133 20.99 18.24 -23.05
N SER A 134 20.85 17.09 -23.70
CA SER A 134 19.79 16.82 -24.68
C SER A 134 18.65 16.00 -24.03
N GLN A 135 17.57 15.79 -24.79
CA GLN A 135 16.50 14.87 -24.37
C GLN A 135 16.99 13.43 -24.16
N SER A 136 18.10 13.01 -24.80
CA SER A 136 18.66 11.66 -24.55
C SER A 136 19.22 11.57 -23.13
N VAL A 137 19.89 12.62 -22.66
CA VAL A 137 20.39 12.67 -21.28
C VAL A 137 19.25 12.76 -20.28
N LEU A 138 18.19 13.53 -20.57
CA LEU A 138 16.98 13.50 -19.74
C LEU A 138 16.41 12.08 -19.63
N SER A 139 16.36 11.34 -20.75
CA SER A 139 15.90 9.96 -20.76
C SER A 139 16.79 9.05 -19.93
N GLU A 140 18.11 9.18 -20.02
CA GLU A 140 19.08 8.44 -19.19
C GLU A 140 18.83 8.69 -17.69
N VAL A 141 18.60 9.95 -17.28
CA VAL A 141 18.31 10.32 -15.88
C VAL A 141 16.97 9.73 -15.42
N VAL A 142 15.92 9.89 -16.23
CA VAL A 142 14.58 9.33 -15.95
C VAL A 142 14.63 7.81 -15.79
N GLN A 143 15.36 7.12 -16.68
CA GLN A 143 15.52 5.67 -16.66
C GLN A 143 16.38 5.21 -15.48
N ARG A 144 17.46 5.93 -15.15
CA ARG A 144 18.40 5.58 -14.07
C ARG A 144 17.75 5.74 -12.70
N PHE A 145 17.11 6.87 -12.44
CA PHE A 145 16.53 7.20 -11.12
C PHE A 145 15.07 6.77 -10.98
N LEU A 146 14.44 6.31 -12.06
CA LEU A 146 13.03 5.90 -12.09
C LEU A 146 12.11 7.01 -11.56
N VAL A 147 12.28 8.21 -12.11
CA VAL A 147 11.48 9.42 -11.80
C VAL A 147 10.78 9.94 -13.04
N SER A 148 9.77 10.80 -12.88
CA SER A 148 9.11 11.43 -14.03
C SER A 148 10.04 12.43 -14.73
N PRO A 149 9.84 12.72 -16.03
CA PRO A 149 10.57 13.78 -16.73
C PRO A 149 10.47 15.13 -16.01
N SER A 150 9.33 15.41 -15.39
CA SER A 150 9.12 16.64 -14.63
C SER A 150 10.02 16.72 -13.39
N ILE A 151 10.10 15.63 -12.59
CA ILE A 151 10.98 15.57 -11.42
C ILE A 151 12.44 15.67 -11.86
N ALA A 152 12.84 14.94 -12.91
CA ALA A 152 14.20 14.99 -13.44
C ALA A 152 14.56 16.40 -13.94
N ALA A 153 13.69 17.07 -14.70
CA ALA A 153 13.93 18.42 -15.20
C ALA A 153 14.06 19.45 -14.06
N ILE A 154 13.28 19.31 -12.99
CA ILE A 154 13.42 20.16 -11.80
C ILE A 154 14.79 19.93 -11.14
N ALA A 155 15.16 18.68 -10.88
CA ALA A 155 16.45 18.33 -10.25
C ALA A 155 17.66 18.79 -11.10
N LEU A 156 17.60 18.60 -12.43
CA LEU A 156 18.62 19.05 -13.38
C LEU A 156 18.78 20.57 -13.36
N CYS A 157 17.67 21.30 -13.30
CA CYS A 157 17.70 22.76 -13.22
C CYS A 157 18.28 23.24 -11.89
N GLN A 158 17.92 22.60 -10.77
CA GLN A 158 18.47 22.91 -9.44
C GLN A 158 19.96 22.58 -9.32
N ALA A 159 20.41 21.51 -9.99
CA ALA A 159 21.80 21.12 -10.05
C ALA A 159 22.65 22.04 -10.96
N GLY A 160 22.01 22.90 -11.78
CA GLY A 160 22.67 23.85 -12.67
C GLY A 160 22.97 23.32 -14.06
N TYR A 161 22.49 22.14 -14.43
CA TYR A 161 22.75 21.53 -15.74
C TYR A 161 21.88 22.07 -16.87
N ILE A 162 20.70 22.61 -16.54
CA ILE A 162 19.78 23.21 -17.51
C ILE A 162 19.20 24.51 -16.98
N ASP A 163 18.83 25.40 -17.90
CA ASP A 163 18.17 26.66 -17.58
C ASP A 163 16.66 26.51 -17.38
N ALA A 164 16.01 27.61 -16.98
CA ALA A 164 14.57 27.63 -16.76
C ALA A 164 13.76 27.46 -18.06
N ALA A 165 14.31 27.84 -19.22
CA ALA A 165 13.65 27.66 -20.51
C ALA A 165 13.57 26.16 -20.87
N THR A 166 14.71 25.47 -20.84
CA THR A 166 14.83 24.03 -21.10
C THR A 166 13.99 23.23 -20.11
N LYS A 167 14.00 23.59 -18.82
CA LYS A 167 13.11 22.97 -17.82
C LYS A 167 11.65 23.04 -18.25
N ARG A 168 11.15 24.20 -18.69
CA ARG A 168 9.76 24.38 -19.12
C ARG A 168 9.41 23.51 -20.32
N GLU A 169 10.31 23.40 -21.29
CA GLU A 169 10.12 22.50 -22.44
C GLU A 169 10.02 21.04 -22.01
N TRP A 170 10.90 20.61 -21.09
CA TRP A 170 10.96 19.22 -20.66
C TRP A 170 9.82 18.81 -19.71
N LEU A 171 9.18 19.77 -19.03
CA LEU A 171 7.97 19.51 -18.24
C LEU A 171 6.81 18.95 -19.08
N ALA A 172 6.78 19.20 -20.40
CA ALA A 172 5.75 18.68 -21.29
C ALA A 172 6.01 17.24 -21.78
N LEU A 173 7.21 16.70 -21.53
CA LEU A 173 7.59 15.35 -21.96
C LEU A 173 7.04 14.29 -21.00
N THR A 174 6.72 13.11 -21.54
CA THR A 174 6.23 11.98 -20.76
C THR A 174 7.21 10.81 -20.78
N THR A 175 7.19 10.00 -19.70
CA THR A 175 8.05 8.82 -19.60
C THR A 175 7.86 7.84 -20.78
N PRO A 176 6.63 7.52 -21.24
CA PRO A 176 6.44 6.65 -22.41
C PRO A 176 7.06 7.20 -23.69
N GLN A 177 7.00 8.53 -23.91
CA GLN A 177 7.61 9.16 -25.08
C GLN A 177 9.14 9.02 -25.06
N LEU A 178 9.76 9.29 -23.91
CA LEU A 178 11.22 9.10 -23.75
C LEU A 178 11.60 7.61 -23.91
N ALA A 179 10.86 6.70 -23.28
CA ALA A 179 11.09 5.26 -23.38
C ALA A 179 11.03 4.75 -24.82
N THR A 180 10.05 5.21 -25.59
CA THR A 180 9.91 4.86 -27.00
C THR A 180 11.02 5.46 -27.85
N ARG A 181 11.33 6.75 -27.66
CA ARG A 181 12.32 7.45 -28.45
C ARG A 181 13.75 6.94 -28.22
N PHE A 182 14.07 6.50 -27.01
CA PHE A 182 15.42 6.13 -26.60
C PHE A 182 15.58 4.63 -26.28
N GLY A 183 14.62 3.79 -26.70
CA GLY A 183 14.83 2.34 -26.80
C GLY A 183 14.72 1.56 -25.49
N TRP A 184 13.94 2.03 -24.51
CA TRP A 184 13.72 1.32 -23.24
C TRP A 184 12.23 1.08 -22.93
N SER A 185 11.39 1.01 -23.96
CA SER A 185 9.96 0.71 -23.85
C SER A 185 9.64 -0.60 -23.12
N ASP A 186 10.46 -1.65 -23.28
CA ASP A 186 10.21 -2.93 -22.62
C ASP A 186 10.44 -2.85 -21.11
N GLN A 187 11.48 -2.12 -20.68
CA GLN A 187 11.67 -1.82 -19.27
C GLN A 187 10.51 -0.97 -18.73
N TYR A 188 10.05 0.03 -19.48
CA TYR A 188 8.89 0.83 -19.07
C TYR A 188 7.61 -0.01 -18.92
N ARG A 189 7.38 -0.97 -19.82
CA ARG A 189 6.24 -1.91 -19.72
C ARG A 189 6.35 -2.78 -18.46
N ALA A 190 7.52 -3.34 -18.17
CA ALA A 190 7.73 -4.12 -16.95
C ALA A 190 7.41 -3.30 -15.69
N LEU A 191 7.90 -2.06 -15.61
CA LEU A 191 7.62 -1.15 -14.49
C LEU A 191 6.13 -0.81 -14.38
N ARG A 192 5.46 -0.59 -15.53
CA ARG A 192 4.02 -0.32 -15.57
C ARG A 192 3.21 -1.53 -15.08
N ASP A 193 3.58 -2.72 -15.51
CA ASP A 193 2.88 -3.95 -15.15
C ASP A 193 3.13 -4.30 -13.67
N GLU A 194 4.29 -3.93 -13.11
CA GLU A 194 4.54 -3.93 -11.66
C GLU A 194 3.66 -2.93 -10.91
N SER A 195 3.63 -1.65 -11.32
CA SER A 195 2.84 -0.62 -10.62
C SER A 195 1.33 -0.81 -10.71
N ALA A 196 0.86 -1.60 -11.68
CA ALA A 196 -0.54 -1.95 -11.85
C ALA A 196 -0.98 -3.16 -11.01
N ARG A 197 -0.04 -3.87 -10.37
CA ARG A 197 -0.36 -5.04 -9.53
C ARG A 197 -0.58 -4.61 -8.09
N ARG A 198 -1.56 -5.26 -7.45
CA ARG A 198 -1.77 -5.15 -6.01
C ARG A 198 -0.56 -5.70 -5.26
N ARG A 199 -0.31 -5.12 -4.08
CA ARG A 199 0.73 -5.57 -3.17
C ARG A 199 0.25 -5.41 -1.74
N ALA A 200 0.19 -6.52 -1.02
CA ALA A 200 -0.08 -6.51 0.41
C ALA A 200 1.18 -6.10 1.18
N PRO A 201 1.03 -5.47 2.38
CA PRO A 201 2.16 -5.24 3.25
C PRO A 201 2.84 -6.55 3.63
N GLN A 202 4.16 -6.62 3.50
CA GLN A 202 4.89 -7.88 3.62
C GLN A 202 4.78 -8.46 5.03
N ARG A 203 4.89 -7.61 6.07
CA ARG A 203 4.82 -8.04 7.47
C ARG A 203 3.43 -8.58 7.82
N LEU A 204 2.38 -7.90 7.37
CA LEU A 204 1.00 -8.35 7.54
C LEU A 204 0.78 -9.71 6.85
N LEU A 205 1.25 -9.85 5.61
CA LEU A 205 1.12 -11.09 4.86
C LEU A 205 1.89 -12.25 5.50
N ALA A 206 3.11 -12.00 5.96
CA ALA A 206 3.92 -13.02 6.65
C ALA A 206 3.22 -13.53 7.92
N ARG A 207 2.66 -12.62 8.73
CA ARG A 207 1.88 -12.98 9.93
C ARG A 207 0.62 -13.78 9.57
N ALA A 208 -0.08 -13.39 8.51
CA ALA A 208 -1.26 -14.10 8.05
C ALA A 208 -0.90 -15.53 7.60
N ILE A 209 0.22 -15.71 6.89
CA ILE A 209 0.71 -17.03 6.47
C ILE A 209 1.10 -17.89 7.68
N SER A 210 1.75 -17.33 8.70
CA SER A 210 2.02 -18.06 9.96
C SER A 210 0.72 -18.50 10.65
N ALA A 211 -0.26 -17.61 10.76
CA ALA A 211 -1.56 -17.94 11.34
C ALA A 211 -2.34 -18.97 10.50
N TYR A 212 -2.16 -19.00 9.18
CA TYR A 212 -2.67 -20.07 8.31
C TYR A 212 -1.99 -21.40 8.61
N ALA A 213 -0.65 -21.42 8.75
CA ALA A 213 0.10 -22.62 9.11
C ALA A 213 -0.31 -23.18 10.48
N GLU A 214 -0.73 -22.31 11.41
CA GLU A 214 -1.25 -22.70 12.74
C GLU A 214 -2.74 -23.09 12.74
N GLY A 215 -3.41 -23.04 11.58
CA GLY A 215 -4.84 -23.35 11.45
C GLY A 215 -5.79 -22.25 11.93
N VAL A 216 -5.27 -21.08 12.32
CA VAL A 216 -6.06 -19.93 12.82
C VAL A 216 -6.74 -19.18 11.67
N LEU A 217 -6.04 -19.00 10.55
CA LEU A 217 -6.60 -18.35 9.36
C LEU A 217 -6.84 -19.36 8.24
N SER A 218 -7.84 -19.08 7.42
CA SER A 218 -8.09 -19.86 6.21
C SER A 218 -7.20 -19.39 5.05
N VAL A 219 -6.94 -20.29 4.09
CA VAL A 219 -6.28 -19.93 2.83
C VAL A 219 -7.03 -18.82 2.08
N GLN A 220 -8.36 -18.72 2.26
CA GLN A 220 -9.17 -17.64 1.68
C GLN A 220 -8.76 -16.26 2.22
N ALA A 221 -8.38 -16.15 3.50
CA ALA A 221 -7.88 -14.90 4.07
C ALA A 221 -6.57 -14.45 3.38
N ILE A 222 -5.67 -15.40 3.10
CA ILE A 222 -4.41 -15.13 2.38
C ILE A 222 -4.69 -14.68 0.95
N ALA A 223 -5.59 -15.37 0.26
CA ALA A 223 -6.00 -15.04 -1.11
C ALA A 223 -6.59 -13.63 -1.19
N THR A 224 -7.49 -13.28 -0.27
CA THR A 224 -8.08 -11.94 -0.17
C THR A 224 -7.03 -10.86 0.08
N LEU A 225 -6.09 -11.10 1.01
CA LEU A 225 -5.03 -10.15 1.33
C LEU A 225 -4.11 -9.90 0.13
N ARG A 226 -3.79 -10.96 -0.62
CA ARG A 226 -2.93 -10.89 -1.82
C ARG A 226 -3.67 -10.43 -3.09
N GLY A 227 -5.00 -10.47 -3.11
CA GLY A 227 -5.79 -10.19 -4.30
C GLY A 227 -5.64 -11.24 -5.41
N ILE A 228 -5.42 -12.50 -5.04
CA ILE A 228 -5.31 -13.64 -5.97
C ILE A 228 -6.41 -14.66 -5.71
N THR A 229 -6.55 -15.66 -6.56
CA THR A 229 -7.55 -16.73 -6.34
C THR A 229 -7.14 -17.63 -5.17
N ARG A 230 -8.14 -18.24 -4.53
CA ARG A 230 -7.90 -19.25 -3.49
C ARG A 230 -7.02 -20.39 -4.01
N GLN A 231 -7.28 -20.85 -5.24
CA GLN A 231 -6.55 -21.97 -5.85
C GLN A 231 -5.07 -21.64 -6.05
N GLU A 232 -4.75 -20.44 -6.53
CA GLU A 232 -3.36 -19.97 -6.66
C GLU A 232 -2.66 -19.87 -5.30
N ALA A 233 -3.31 -19.24 -4.31
CA ALA A 233 -2.77 -19.14 -2.96
C ALA A 233 -2.49 -20.53 -2.35
N GLU A 234 -3.42 -21.47 -2.50
CA GLU A 234 -3.28 -22.83 -2.00
C GLU A 234 -2.18 -23.61 -2.72
N ALA A 235 -2.02 -23.42 -4.03
CA ALA A 235 -0.95 -24.04 -4.80
C ALA A 235 0.43 -23.55 -4.35
N GLU A 236 0.61 -22.23 -4.24
CA GLU A 236 1.88 -21.63 -3.83
C GLU A 236 2.26 -22.00 -2.38
N LEU A 237 1.30 -21.96 -1.45
CA LEU A 237 1.55 -22.33 -0.05
C LEU A 237 1.95 -23.80 0.07
N ARG A 238 1.25 -24.69 -0.65
CA ARG A 238 1.57 -26.13 -0.67
C ARG A 238 2.94 -26.40 -1.29
N GLU A 239 3.28 -25.73 -2.39
CA GLU A 239 4.60 -25.84 -3.04
C GLU A 239 5.72 -25.40 -2.10
N ALA A 240 5.48 -24.35 -1.31
CA ALA A 240 6.38 -23.88 -0.26
C ALA A 240 6.40 -24.75 1.01
N GLY A 241 5.59 -25.83 1.08
CA GLY A 241 5.48 -26.70 2.25
C GLY A 241 4.73 -26.07 3.44
N VAL A 242 4.02 -24.96 3.21
CA VAL A 242 3.16 -24.31 4.22
C VAL A 242 1.78 -24.96 4.16
N VAL A 243 1.53 -25.86 5.10
CA VAL A 243 0.24 -26.54 5.28
C VAL A 243 -0.29 -26.23 6.68
N PRO A 244 -1.62 -26.10 6.85
CA PRO A 244 -2.21 -25.84 8.16
C PRO A 244 -1.99 -27.07 9.05
N SER A 245 -1.59 -26.83 10.29
CA SER A 245 -1.51 -27.88 11.30
C SER A 245 -2.92 -28.44 11.54
N GLU A 246 -3.07 -29.75 11.39
CA GLU A 246 -4.24 -30.44 11.91
C GLU A 246 -4.20 -30.32 13.43
N GLN A 247 -4.97 -29.39 14.00
CA GLN A 247 -5.29 -29.48 15.41
C GLN A 247 -6.25 -30.65 15.55
N PRO A 248 -5.87 -31.75 16.24
CA PRO A 248 -6.85 -32.75 16.58
C PRO A 248 -7.90 -32.04 17.43
N VAL A 249 -9.13 -31.99 16.90
CA VAL A 249 -10.28 -31.66 17.74
C VAL A 249 -10.32 -32.79 18.77
N GLU A 250 -9.87 -32.52 19.99
CA GLU A 250 -10.21 -33.37 21.14
C GLU A 250 -11.72 -33.28 21.29
N TRP A 251 -12.43 -34.17 20.60
CA TRP A 251 -13.78 -34.51 20.97
C TRP A 251 -13.69 -35.08 22.36
N ALA A 252 -14.25 -34.38 23.35
CA ALA A 252 -14.44 -34.96 24.68
C ALA A 252 -15.12 -36.32 24.49
N ASP A 253 -14.55 -37.36 25.09
CA ASP A 253 -15.18 -38.67 25.07
C ASP A 253 -16.56 -38.53 25.74
N LEU A 254 -17.57 -39.25 25.24
CA LEU A 254 -18.92 -39.21 25.83
C LEU A 254 -18.89 -39.56 27.33
N THR A 255 -17.84 -40.26 27.77
CA THR A 255 -17.58 -40.65 29.16
C THR A 255 -16.98 -39.54 30.04
N GLU A 256 -16.52 -38.43 29.45
CA GLU A 256 -15.96 -37.28 30.18
C GLU A 256 -17.00 -36.18 30.42
N LEU A 257 -18.20 -36.31 29.86
CA LEU A 257 -19.33 -35.47 30.20
C LEU A 257 -19.81 -35.81 31.61
N PRO A 258 -20.02 -34.83 32.50
CA PRO A 258 -20.66 -35.09 33.79
C PRO A 258 -22.05 -35.68 33.54
N ASP A 259 -22.45 -36.67 34.34
CA ASP A 259 -23.82 -37.18 34.34
C ASP A 259 -24.78 -36.00 34.56
N ALA A 260 -25.46 -35.59 33.49
CA ALA A 260 -26.46 -34.56 33.55
C ALA A 260 -27.73 -35.18 34.12
N ASP A 261 -28.01 -34.91 35.39
CA ASP A 261 -29.30 -35.18 36.00
C ASP A 261 -30.30 -34.14 35.45
N VAL A 262 -30.84 -34.43 34.26
CA VAL A 262 -31.81 -33.56 33.60
C VAL A 262 -33.18 -33.85 34.16
N ASP A 263 -33.70 -32.93 34.99
CA ASP A 263 -35.09 -32.95 35.44
C ASP A 263 -36.03 -32.61 34.26
N LEU A 264 -36.59 -33.65 33.66
CA LEU A 264 -37.53 -33.55 32.53
C LEU A 264 -38.99 -33.41 32.99
N ALA A 265 -39.28 -33.32 34.29
CA ALA A 265 -40.66 -33.27 34.79
C ALA A 265 -41.46 -32.08 34.22
N ALA A 266 -40.80 -30.96 33.93
CA ALA A 266 -41.42 -29.79 33.31
C ALA A 266 -41.77 -30.01 31.81
N LEU A 267 -41.00 -30.84 31.10
CA LEU A 267 -41.26 -31.21 29.70
C LEU A 267 -42.37 -32.25 29.61
N ASP A 268 -42.35 -33.25 30.49
CA ASP A 268 -43.41 -34.26 30.57
C ASP A 268 -44.76 -33.61 30.91
N ALA A 269 -44.79 -32.67 31.85
CA ALA A 269 -46.00 -31.90 32.17
C ALA A 269 -46.51 -31.02 31.00
N ALA A 270 -45.62 -30.58 30.12
CA ALA A 270 -45.99 -29.81 28.92
C ALA A 270 -46.51 -30.71 27.79
N LEU A 271 -46.01 -31.95 27.69
CA LEU A 271 -46.46 -32.96 26.72
C LEU A 271 -47.76 -33.67 27.17
N GLU A 272 -48.01 -33.75 28.48
CA GLU A 272 -49.26 -34.25 29.07
C GLU A 272 -50.35 -33.17 29.23
N GLY A 273 -50.06 -31.93 28.83
CA GLY A 273 -51.06 -30.86 28.75
C GLY A 273 -52.17 -31.23 27.76
N PRO A 274 -53.44 -30.96 28.09
CA PRO A 274 -54.58 -31.43 27.29
C PRO A 274 -54.49 -30.89 25.87
N ASP A 275 -54.75 -31.75 24.89
CA ASP A 275 -55.05 -31.39 23.51
C ASP A 275 -55.86 -30.08 23.51
N HIS A 276 -55.34 -29.05 22.84
CA HIS A 276 -56.12 -27.89 22.47
C HIS A 276 -57.17 -28.33 21.44
N ASP A 277 -58.19 -29.03 21.92
CA ASP A 277 -59.48 -29.20 21.25
C ASP A 277 -60.25 -27.88 21.41
N ALA A 278 -59.71 -26.83 20.80
CA ALA A 278 -60.37 -25.55 20.65
C ALA A 278 -61.14 -25.58 19.33
N ALA A 279 -62.42 -25.88 19.47
CA ALA A 279 -63.47 -25.80 18.47
C ALA A 279 -63.23 -24.73 17.39
N ALA A 280 -63.29 -25.16 16.14
CA ALA A 280 -63.46 -24.28 14.98
C ALA A 280 -64.75 -23.46 15.15
N PRO A 281 -64.75 -22.14 14.86
CA PRO A 281 -66.00 -21.39 14.81
C PRO A 281 -66.81 -21.82 13.57
N GLU A 282 -68.09 -22.12 13.78
CA GLU A 282 -69.08 -22.27 12.72
C GLU A 282 -69.08 -21.02 11.83
N VAL A 283 -68.69 -21.18 10.56
CA VAL A 283 -68.98 -20.21 9.50
C VAL A 283 -70.29 -20.65 8.86
N THR A 284 -71.36 -19.95 9.22
CA THR A 284 -72.65 -20.05 8.56
C THR A 284 -72.54 -19.51 7.14
N ALA A 285 -72.98 -20.31 6.18
CA ALA A 285 -73.24 -19.86 4.81
C ALA A 285 -74.49 -18.98 4.81
N GLY A 286 -74.34 -17.73 4.36
CA GLY A 286 -75.42 -16.89 3.88
C GLY A 286 -75.22 -16.67 2.38
N GLU A 287 -76.06 -17.32 1.57
CA GLU A 287 -76.32 -16.92 0.19
C GLU A 287 -77.18 -15.64 0.20
N ASP A 288 -76.80 -14.64 -0.59
CA ASP A 288 -77.71 -13.77 -1.34
C ASP A 288 -76.91 -12.73 -2.16
N GLY A 289 -77.13 -12.68 -3.48
CA GLY A 289 -76.87 -11.52 -4.35
C GLY A 289 -75.67 -11.59 -5.28
#